data_AF-A0A0S8Z8Q0-F1
#
_entry.id   AF-A0A0S8Z8Q0-F1
#
_cell.length_a   1.000
_cell.length_b   1.000
_cell.length_c   1.000
_cell.angle_alpha   90.00
_cell.angle_beta   90.00
_cell.angle_gamma   90.00
#
_symmetry.space_group_name_H-M   'P 1'
#
loop_
_entity.id
_entity.type
_entity.pdbx_description
1 polymer ?
#
loop_
_entity_poly.entity_id
_entity_poly.type
_entity_poly.pdbx_seq_one_letter_code
_entity_poly.pdbx_strand_id
1 'polypeptide(L)'
;MPKEMESTDVTEFERIEAKPAGTSPDRFAHLSRSLLWLNERAWPLGIGILLTAGMYLYQYIHEENIPLSITSSAVLTALPVMSAILVFIISILVAFVLLPIFVLFHQLDASGKRLSDDLSFDQKSPEAQARHRHLLWRWGGGLLILGIFCGSLTAIGSQVQVNLLWGSAAVSAAMLTIAGYYRLMTLGVQGTISTGFRIACVMSAFVQIMVILNVTIVAIHIASQYVSQLGWLVPLMLGELAIVWLIQLLGAQFVVKVRGHQNPLALLAIAVTVVVIGLGLHPQSGAKLGGFAFQFSASGARNCTIMSFSPQSQGLEAIADPDRPGFSRPLRVVAEADATYFVRLWKTESKAVQFVPRSSLTGIDACPVDKKASDKTRDS
;
A
#
# COMPACT_ATOMS: atom_id res chain seq x y z
N MET A 1 59.70 -17.91 -60.70
CA MET A 1 60.64 -18.47 -59.72
C MET A 1 61.09 -17.35 -58.78
N PRO A 2 61.38 -17.66 -57.51
CA PRO A 2 60.85 -16.93 -56.35
C PRO A 2 61.94 -16.37 -55.40
N LYS A 3 61.48 -15.81 -54.26
CA LYS A 3 62.16 -15.67 -52.94
C LYS A 3 63.21 -14.56 -52.83
N GLU A 4 63.39 -13.84 -51.72
CA GLU A 4 63.08 -14.01 -50.28
C GLU A 4 62.99 -12.59 -49.66
N MET A 5 62.10 -12.29 -48.69
CA MET A 5 62.31 -12.39 -47.22
C MET A 5 63.45 -11.44 -46.75
N GLU A 6 63.26 -10.49 -45.82
CA GLU A 6 63.18 -10.68 -44.36
C GLU A 6 63.21 -9.27 -43.70
N SER A 7 62.16 -8.87 -42.95
CA SER A 7 62.09 -8.69 -41.48
C SER A 7 62.57 -7.34 -40.91
N THR A 8 61.67 -6.58 -40.26
CA THR A 8 61.60 -6.21 -38.81
C THR A 8 62.70 -5.23 -38.33
N ASP A 9 62.50 -4.21 -37.50
CA ASP A 9 61.43 -3.79 -36.60
C ASP A 9 61.78 -2.38 -36.01
N VAL A 10 60.86 -1.83 -35.23
CA VAL A 10 61.01 -0.87 -34.10
C VAL A 10 61.23 0.63 -34.39
N THR A 11 60.14 1.41 -34.27
CA THR A 11 59.89 2.37 -33.17
C THR A 11 58.67 3.25 -33.49
N GLU A 12 57.51 2.63 -33.58
CA GLU A 12 56.25 3.35 -33.46
C GLU A 12 55.99 3.56 -31.96
N PHE A 13 56.32 4.75 -31.48
CA PHE A 13 56.04 5.18 -30.11
C PHE A 13 54.55 5.00 -29.80
N GLU A 14 54.29 4.12 -28.84
CA GLU A 14 53.08 4.00 -28.02
C GLU A 14 52.23 5.28 -27.99
N ARG A 15 51.25 5.36 -28.89
CA ARG A 15 50.00 6.05 -28.59
C ARG A 15 49.05 4.98 -28.06
N ILE A 16 49.24 4.64 -26.79
CA ILE A 16 48.22 3.96 -26.00
C ILE A 16 47.02 4.91 -25.97
N GLU A 17 46.12 4.77 -26.94
CA GLU A 17 44.74 5.17 -26.78
C GLU A 17 44.20 4.38 -25.60
N ALA A 18 44.28 4.99 -24.42
CA ALA A 18 43.48 4.61 -23.28
C ALA A 18 42.02 4.72 -23.72
N LYS A 19 41.48 3.62 -24.24
CA LYS A 19 40.04 3.39 -24.38
C LYS A 19 39.45 3.73 -23.01
N PRO A 20 38.67 4.81 -22.87
CA PRO A 20 38.17 5.19 -21.55
C PRO A 20 37.34 4.02 -21.06
N ALA A 21 37.83 3.37 -20.01
CA ALA A 21 37.08 2.40 -19.24
C ALA A 21 35.73 3.06 -18.93
N GLY A 22 34.64 2.39 -19.34
CA GLY A 22 33.30 2.95 -19.36
C GLY A 22 33.00 3.71 -18.08
N THR A 23 33.00 5.04 -18.19
CA THR A 23 32.45 5.92 -17.16
C THR A 23 31.04 5.45 -16.90
N SER A 24 30.80 4.92 -15.70
CA SER A 24 29.45 4.65 -15.22
C SER A 24 28.61 5.88 -15.53
N PRO A 25 27.46 5.76 -16.21
CA PRO A 25 26.60 6.90 -16.50
C PRO A 25 26.38 7.65 -15.19
N ASP A 26 26.60 8.96 -15.20
CA ASP A 26 26.66 9.81 -14.01
C ASP A 26 25.29 9.85 -13.30
N ARG A 27 25.03 8.81 -12.50
CA ARG A 27 23.76 8.59 -11.80
C ARG A 27 23.48 9.73 -10.82
N PHE A 28 24.54 10.35 -10.29
CA PHE A 28 24.45 11.50 -9.40
C PHE A 28 24.00 12.75 -10.15
N ALA A 29 24.58 13.05 -11.32
CA ALA A 29 24.11 14.16 -12.15
C ALA A 29 22.64 13.97 -12.58
N HIS A 30 22.25 12.73 -12.90
CA HIS A 30 20.87 12.41 -13.26
C HIS A 30 19.88 12.57 -12.09
N LEU A 31 20.27 12.11 -10.89
CA LEU A 31 19.47 12.31 -9.66
C LEU A 31 19.39 13.80 -9.29
N SER A 32 20.50 14.53 -9.38
CA SER A 32 20.56 15.95 -9.10
C SER A 32 19.65 16.75 -10.03
N ARG A 33 19.67 16.45 -11.33
CA ARG A 33 18.75 17.08 -12.30
C ARG A 33 17.29 16.77 -12.00
N SER A 34 17.01 15.54 -11.59
CA SER A 34 15.66 15.12 -11.20
C SER A 34 15.17 15.82 -9.92
N LEU A 35 16.04 16.00 -8.93
CA LEU A 35 15.72 16.72 -7.69
C LEU A 35 15.55 18.23 -7.95
N LEU A 36 16.38 18.81 -8.81
CA LEU A 36 16.23 20.20 -9.25
C LEU A 36 14.87 20.42 -9.90
N TRP A 37 14.44 19.51 -10.79
CA TRP A 37 13.13 19.58 -11.43
C TRP A 37 12.00 19.60 -10.40
N LEU A 38 12.09 18.74 -9.37
CA LEU A 38 11.09 18.62 -8.32
C LEU A 38 11.07 19.86 -7.42
N ASN A 39 12.24 20.45 -7.12
CA ASN A 39 12.36 21.69 -6.38
C ASN A 39 11.75 22.89 -7.12
N GLU A 40 12.07 23.05 -8.42
CA GLU A 40 11.50 24.12 -9.26
C GLU A 40 9.97 24.06 -9.35
N ARG A 41 9.40 22.86 -9.19
CA ARG A 41 7.96 22.60 -9.30
C ARG A 41 7.36 22.12 -7.97
N ALA A 42 8.04 22.42 -6.86
CA ALA A 42 7.56 22.05 -5.52
C ALA A 42 6.30 22.82 -5.15
N TRP A 43 6.18 24.08 -5.59
CA TRP A 43 5.03 24.93 -5.25
C TRP A 43 3.68 24.42 -5.83
N PRO A 44 3.53 24.05 -7.13
CA PRO A 44 2.25 23.56 -7.63
C PRO A 44 1.91 22.17 -7.07
N LEU A 45 2.92 21.30 -6.92
CA LEU A 45 2.73 19.97 -6.34
C LEU A 45 2.31 20.07 -4.87
N GLY A 46 2.98 20.94 -4.10
CA GLY A 46 2.66 21.22 -2.71
C GLY A 46 1.24 21.76 -2.54
N ILE A 47 0.84 22.74 -3.36
CA ILE A 47 -0.54 23.27 -3.34
C ILE A 47 -1.55 22.17 -3.68
N GLY A 48 -1.31 21.37 -4.71
CA GLY A 48 -2.21 20.28 -5.09
C GLY A 48 -2.40 19.24 -3.98
N ILE A 49 -1.31 18.83 -3.33
CA ILE A 49 -1.35 17.89 -2.21
C ILE A 49 -2.03 18.52 -0.99
N LEU A 50 -1.77 19.80 -0.68
CA LEU A 50 -2.41 20.51 0.43
C LEU A 50 -3.93 20.67 0.22
N LEU A 51 -4.36 21.05 -0.99
CA LEU A 51 -5.79 21.11 -1.34
C LEU A 51 -6.43 19.73 -1.22
N THR A 52 -5.72 18.68 -1.66
CA THR A 52 -6.19 17.30 -1.52
C THR A 52 -6.31 16.91 -0.04
N ALA A 53 -5.34 17.23 0.80
CA ALA A 53 -5.43 17.00 2.25
C ALA A 53 -6.61 17.74 2.88
N GLY A 54 -6.86 18.99 2.46
CA GLY A 54 -8.05 19.75 2.86
C GLY A 54 -9.35 19.08 2.43
N MET A 55 -9.41 18.52 1.23
CA MET A 55 -10.56 17.74 0.75
C MET A 55 -10.77 16.45 1.58
N TYR A 56 -9.70 15.72 1.89
CA TYR A 56 -9.76 14.52 2.76
C TYR A 56 -10.28 14.88 4.16
N LEU A 57 -9.77 15.98 4.73
CA LEU A 57 -10.23 16.48 6.02
C LEU A 57 -11.69 16.91 5.98
N TYR A 58 -12.11 17.62 4.92
CA TYR A 58 -13.50 18.00 4.72
C TYR A 58 -14.43 16.78 4.68
N GLN A 59 -14.07 15.76 3.90
CA GLN A 59 -14.83 14.51 3.82
C GLN A 59 -14.87 13.80 5.17
N TYR A 60 -13.76 13.80 5.92
CA TYR A 60 -13.71 13.23 7.26
C TYR A 60 -14.65 13.96 8.23
N ILE A 61 -14.60 15.28 8.27
CA ILE A 61 -15.47 16.13 9.10
C ILE A 61 -16.95 15.86 8.77
N HIS A 62 -17.28 15.77 7.49
CA HIS A 62 -18.65 15.53 7.03
C HIS A 62 -19.14 14.11 7.38
N GLU A 63 -18.36 13.07 7.08
CA GLU A 63 -18.73 11.67 7.32
C GLU A 63 -18.86 11.34 8.83
N GLU A 64 -18.02 11.97 9.64
CA GLU A 64 -18.02 11.81 11.08
C GLU A 64 -18.88 12.84 11.81
N ASN A 65 -19.55 13.78 11.13
CA ASN A 65 -20.34 14.86 11.76
C ASN A 65 -19.57 15.60 12.87
N ILE A 66 -18.30 15.91 12.62
CA ILE A 66 -17.47 16.62 13.61
C ILE A 66 -17.79 18.11 13.51
N PRO A 67 -18.19 18.79 14.60
CA PRO A 67 -18.48 20.21 14.58
C PRO A 67 -17.18 21.02 14.66
N LEU A 68 -16.34 20.90 13.63
CA LEU A 68 -15.11 21.67 13.45
C LEU A 68 -15.30 22.69 12.34
N SER A 69 -14.88 23.93 12.60
CA SER A 69 -14.71 24.89 11.50
C SER A 69 -13.44 24.53 10.72
N ILE A 70 -13.59 24.34 9.41
CA ILE A 70 -12.49 24.04 8.47
C ILE A 70 -11.48 25.20 8.43
N THR A 71 -11.88 26.41 8.83
CA THR A 71 -11.02 27.60 8.90
C THR A 71 -10.35 27.80 10.26
N SER A 72 -10.53 26.87 11.20
CA SER A 72 -9.87 26.97 12.52
C SER A 72 -8.34 26.94 12.39
N SER A 73 -7.66 27.68 13.27
CA SER A 73 -6.19 27.77 13.27
C SER A 73 -5.55 26.39 13.51
N ALA A 74 -6.16 25.55 14.34
CA ALA A 74 -5.74 24.17 14.58
C ALA A 74 -5.78 23.31 13.30
N VAL A 75 -6.84 23.45 12.50
CA VAL A 75 -6.95 22.73 11.21
C VAL A 75 -5.90 23.22 10.22
N LEU A 76 -5.73 24.54 10.06
CA LEU A 76 -4.77 25.12 9.13
C LEU A 76 -3.32 24.71 9.44
N THR A 77 -2.96 24.63 10.71
CA THR A 77 -1.62 24.20 11.15
C THR A 77 -1.40 22.69 11.03
N ALA A 78 -2.46 21.88 11.10
CA ALA A 78 -2.38 20.42 10.93
C ALA A 78 -2.31 19.96 9.46
N LEU A 79 -2.83 20.76 8.51
CA LEU A 79 -2.90 20.39 7.09
C LEU A 79 -1.57 19.94 6.47
N PRO A 80 -0.42 20.62 6.67
CA PRO A 80 0.85 20.16 6.13
C PRO A 80 1.26 18.78 6.64
N VAL A 81 1.09 18.52 7.95
CA VAL A 81 1.42 17.23 8.56
C VAL A 81 0.49 16.14 8.02
N MET A 82 -0.81 16.42 7.94
CA MET A 82 -1.78 15.51 7.32
C MET A 82 -1.40 15.17 5.89
N SER A 83 -1.01 16.17 5.10
CA SER A 83 -0.61 15.99 3.70
C SER A 83 0.57 15.04 3.56
N ALA A 84 1.58 15.17 4.43
CA ALA A 84 2.74 14.29 4.45
C ALA A 84 2.36 12.85 4.85
N ILE A 85 1.54 12.70 5.89
CA ILE A 85 1.06 11.38 6.34
C ILE A 85 0.24 10.69 5.24
N LEU A 86 -0.66 11.42 4.56
CA LEU A 86 -1.48 10.89 3.48
C LEU A 86 -0.61 10.40 2.31
N VAL A 87 0.34 11.23 1.84
CA VAL A 87 1.26 10.85 0.77
C VAL A 87 2.05 9.60 1.17
N PHE A 88 2.54 9.54 2.41
CA PHE A 88 3.29 8.39 2.93
C PHE A 88 2.46 7.10 2.95
N ILE A 89 1.26 7.14 3.54
CA ILE A 89 0.37 5.97 3.65
C ILE A 89 -0.07 5.49 2.27
N ILE A 90 -0.51 6.41 1.40
CA ILE A 90 -0.97 6.08 0.05
C ILE A 90 0.19 5.48 -0.75
N SER A 91 1.39 6.04 -0.64
CA SER A 91 2.58 5.49 -1.31
C SER A 91 2.90 4.08 -0.83
N ILE A 92 2.81 3.80 0.48
CA ILE A 92 3.01 2.45 1.03
C ILE A 92 1.94 1.48 0.54
N LEU A 93 0.66 1.88 0.55
CA LEU A 93 -0.44 1.04 0.08
C LEU A 93 -0.27 0.70 -1.40
N VAL A 94 0.04 1.69 -2.23
CA VAL A 94 0.31 1.49 -3.66
C VAL A 94 1.52 0.59 -3.85
N ALA A 95 2.62 0.83 -3.14
CA ALA A 95 3.80 -0.02 -3.21
C ALA A 95 3.49 -1.48 -2.85
N PHE A 96 2.66 -1.71 -1.82
CA PHE A 96 2.24 -3.03 -1.40
C PHE A 96 1.40 -3.75 -2.48
N VAL A 97 0.43 -3.05 -3.08
CA VAL A 97 -0.41 -3.59 -4.17
C VAL A 97 0.40 -3.87 -5.44
N LEU A 98 1.42 -3.06 -5.72
CA LEU A 98 2.31 -3.20 -6.88
C LEU A 98 3.48 -4.16 -6.64
N LEU A 99 3.76 -4.56 -5.40
CA LEU A 99 4.88 -5.44 -5.05
C LEU A 99 4.89 -6.76 -5.84
N PRO A 100 3.75 -7.45 -6.05
CA PRO A 100 3.71 -8.69 -6.81
C PRO A 100 4.25 -8.56 -8.25
N ILE A 101 4.21 -7.37 -8.85
CA ILE A 101 4.71 -7.08 -10.20
C ILE A 101 6.23 -7.21 -10.29
N PHE A 102 6.97 -7.04 -9.18
CA PHE A 102 8.43 -7.13 -9.19
C PHE A 102 8.96 -8.48 -9.69
N VAL A 103 8.16 -9.55 -9.60
CA VAL A 103 8.50 -10.85 -10.20
C VAL A 103 8.76 -10.73 -11.71
N LEU A 104 8.06 -9.83 -12.40
CA LEU A 104 8.21 -9.64 -13.84
C LEU A 104 9.56 -9.03 -14.21
N PHE A 105 10.15 -8.25 -13.30
CA PHE A 105 11.41 -7.54 -13.53
C PHE A 105 12.65 -8.28 -13.01
N HIS A 106 12.47 -9.44 -12.38
CA HIS A 106 13.58 -10.31 -11.97
C HIS A 106 14.14 -11.09 -13.16
N GLN A 107 15.44 -11.37 -13.13
CA GLN A 107 16.11 -12.18 -14.15
C GLN A 107 15.62 -13.62 -14.07
N LEU A 108 15.11 -14.13 -15.19
CA LEU A 108 14.51 -15.45 -15.33
C LEU A 108 15.58 -16.55 -15.38
N ASP A 109 16.68 -16.27 -16.08
CA ASP A 109 17.79 -17.19 -16.35
C ASP A 109 19.14 -16.47 -16.30
N ALA A 110 20.23 -17.23 -16.48
CA ALA A 110 21.59 -16.69 -16.51
C ALA A 110 21.86 -15.78 -17.73
N SER A 111 21.00 -15.80 -18.76
CA SER A 111 21.08 -14.88 -19.89
C SER A 111 20.60 -13.46 -19.55
N GLY A 112 19.98 -13.28 -18.38
CA GLY A 112 19.50 -11.99 -17.90
C GLY A 112 18.14 -11.61 -18.46
N LYS A 113 17.46 -12.51 -19.18
CA LYS A 113 16.12 -12.27 -19.75
C LYS A 113 15.10 -12.06 -18.63
N ARG A 114 14.16 -11.12 -18.80
CA ARG A 114 13.10 -10.84 -17.83
C ARG A 114 11.73 -11.09 -18.44
N LEU A 115 10.74 -11.39 -17.61
CA LEU A 115 9.34 -11.48 -18.09
C LEU A 115 8.81 -10.10 -18.53
N SER A 116 9.36 -9.02 -17.99
CA SER A 116 9.01 -7.64 -18.37
C SER A 116 9.36 -7.31 -19.82
N ASP A 117 10.31 -8.01 -20.42
CA ASP A 117 10.77 -7.74 -21.79
C ASP A 117 9.68 -8.09 -22.81
N ASP A 118 8.79 -9.04 -22.46
CA ASP A 118 7.63 -9.42 -23.25
C ASP A 118 6.39 -8.53 -22.98
N LEU A 119 6.49 -7.50 -22.11
CA LEU A 119 5.37 -6.65 -21.69
C LEU A 119 5.11 -5.42 -22.62
N SER A 120 5.97 -5.17 -23.62
CA SER A 120 5.81 -4.00 -24.51
C SER A 120 4.65 -4.17 -25.50
N PHE A 121 3.79 -3.15 -25.64
CA PHE A 121 2.67 -3.13 -26.58
C PHE A 121 3.05 -2.64 -27.98
N ASP A 122 4.26 -2.11 -28.17
CA ASP A 122 4.74 -1.56 -29.45
C ASP A 122 5.31 -2.65 -30.39
N GLN A 123 4.74 -3.86 -30.29
CA GLN A 123 5.29 -5.05 -30.92
C GLN A 123 4.80 -5.18 -32.37
N LYS A 124 5.70 -4.92 -33.31
CA LYS A 124 5.45 -5.01 -34.76
C LYS A 124 5.49 -6.44 -35.32
N SER A 125 5.86 -7.45 -34.52
CA SER A 125 5.96 -8.84 -34.97
C SER A 125 4.91 -9.77 -34.34
N PRO A 126 4.32 -10.72 -35.12
CA PRO A 126 3.27 -11.61 -34.66
C PRO A 126 3.75 -12.57 -33.55
N GLU A 127 5.02 -12.97 -33.57
CA GLU A 127 5.62 -13.81 -32.53
C GLU A 127 5.69 -13.10 -31.18
N ALA A 128 6.03 -11.81 -31.19
CA ALA A 128 6.11 -11.02 -29.97
C ALA A 128 4.70 -10.86 -29.36
N GLN A 129 3.69 -10.56 -30.20
CA GLN A 129 2.30 -10.44 -29.76
C GLN A 129 1.77 -11.74 -29.13
N ALA A 130 2.16 -12.89 -29.68
CA ALA A 130 1.82 -14.20 -29.11
C ALA A 130 2.46 -14.39 -27.72
N ARG A 131 3.74 -14.04 -27.55
CA ARG A 131 4.43 -14.09 -26.24
C ARG A 131 3.80 -13.15 -25.22
N HIS A 132 3.47 -11.92 -25.63
CA HIS A 132 2.78 -10.94 -24.79
C HIS A 132 1.44 -11.46 -24.28
N ARG A 133 0.59 -11.96 -25.18
CA ARG A 133 -0.70 -12.55 -24.81
C ARG A 133 -0.52 -13.75 -23.88
N HIS A 134 0.48 -14.58 -24.12
CA HIS A 134 0.77 -15.74 -23.27
C HIS A 134 1.26 -15.32 -21.87
N LEU A 135 2.02 -14.23 -21.75
CA LEU A 135 2.40 -13.64 -20.46
C LEU A 135 1.17 -13.11 -19.71
N LEU A 136 0.28 -12.37 -20.39
CA LEU A 136 -0.96 -11.86 -19.80
C LEU A 136 -1.86 -13.00 -19.30
N TRP A 137 -2.02 -14.06 -20.10
CA TRP A 137 -2.77 -15.26 -19.70
C TRP A 137 -2.13 -15.97 -18.51
N ARG A 138 -0.80 -16.07 -18.47
CA ARG A 138 -0.11 -16.67 -17.33
C ARG A 138 -0.31 -15.84 -16.07
N TRP A 139 -0.19 -14.52 -16.18
CA TRP A 139 -0.38 -13.66 -15.02
C TRP A 139 -1.83 -13.67 -14.53
N GLY A 140 -2.80 -13.51 -15.43
CA GLY A 140 -4.22 -13.58 -15.11
C GLY A 140 -4.63 -14.95 -14.53
N GLY A 141 -4.11 -16.04 -15.11
CA GLY A 141 -4.32 -17.39 -14.59
C GLY A 141 -3.69 -17.62 -13.21
N GLY A 142 -2.49 -17.08 -12.97
CA GLY A 142 -1.85 -17.12 -11.66
C GLY A 142 -2.66 -16.35 -10.60
N LEU A 143 -3.16 -15.17 -10.95
CA LEU A 143 -4.01 -14.37 -10.08
C LEU A 143 -5.36 -15.05 -9.81
N LEU A 144 -5.94 -15.71 -10.82
CA LEU A 144 -7.17 -16.49 -10.68
C LEU A 144 -6.99 -17.67 -9.71
N ILE A 145 -5.89 -18.42 -9.80
CA ILE A 145 -5.60 -19.52 -8.87
C ILE A 145 -5.49 -19.01 -7.42
N LEU A 146 -4.78 -17.90 -7.20
CA LEU A 146 -4.67 -17.28 -5.88
C LEU A 146 -6.02 -16.75 -5.38
N GLY A 147 -6.81 -16.16 -6.27
CA GLY A 147 -8.15 -15.65 -5.99
C GLY A 147 -9.14 -16.76 -5.63
N ILE A 148 -9.12 -17.88 -6.34
CA ILE A 148 -9.92 -19.07 -6.00
C ILE A 148 -9.56 -19.55 -4.60
N PHE A 149 -8.26 -19.67 -4.29
CA PHE A 149 -7.82 -20.04 -2.94
C PHE A 149 -8.34 -19.08 -1.87
N CYS A 150 -8.19 -17.76 -2.06
CA CYS A 150 -8.67 -16.76 -1.10
C CYS A 150 -10.19 -16.77 -0.94
N GLY A 151 -10.93 -16.93 -2.03
CA GLY A 151 -12.38 -17.04 -2.03
C GLY A 151 -12.86 -18.30 -1.32
N SER A 152 -12.24 -19.45 -1.59
CA SER A 152 -12.52 -20.72 -0.90
C SER A 152 -12.20 -20.63 0.59
N LEU A 153 -11.06 -20.02 0.95
CA LEU A 153 -10.66 -19.84 2.34
C LEU A 153 -11.69 -18.99 3.10
N THR A 154 -12.20 -17.91 2.47
CA THR A 154 -13.19 -17.02 3.07
C THR A 154 -14.55 -17.70 3.20
N ALA A 155 -15.03 -18.37 2.14
CA ALA A 155 -16.31 -19.05 2.12
C ALA A 155 -16.36 -20.21 3.13
N ILE A 156 -15.35 -21.08 3.13
CA ILE A 156 -15.28 -22.24 4.04
C ILE A 156 -14.96 -21.79 5.46
N GLY A 157 -14.03 -20.84 5.63
CA GLY A 157 -13.64 -20.33 6.94
C GLY A 157 -14.79 -19.68 7.71
N SER A 158 -15.79 -19.12 7.02
CA SER A 158 -17.00 -18.59 7.66
C SER A 158 -17.89 -19.66 8.31
N GLN A 159 -17.77 -20.93 7.89
CA GLN A 159 -18.66 -22.03 8.31
C GLN A 159 -17.99 -23.00 9.29
N VAL A 160 -16.66 -23.02 9.34
CA VAL A 160 -15.88 -23.99 10.11
C VAL A 160 -15.32 -23.35 11.37
N GLN A 161 -15.47 -24.03 12.51
CA GLN A 161 -14.81 -23.62 13.74
C GLN A 161 -13.29 -23.77 13.61
N VAL A 162 -12.55 -22.73 14.02
CA VAL A 162 -11.09 -22.71 13.95
C VAL A 162 -10.52 -23.81 14.83
N ASN A 163 -9.97 -24.86 14.20
CA ASN A 163 -9.28 -25.96 14.86
C ASN A 163 -7.95 -26.26 14.15
N LEU A 164 -7.10 -27.08 14.78
CA LEU A 164 -5.76 -27.40 14.27
C LEU A 164 -5.82 -28.07 12.88
N LEU A 165 -6.82 -28.93 12.66
CA LEU A 165 -7.03 -29.61 11.38
C LEU A 165 -7.30 -28.61 10.25
N TRP A 166 -8.22 -27.67 10.46
CA TRP A 166 -8.53 -26.63 9.50
C TRP A 166 -7.31 -25.73 9.23
N GLY A 167 -6.57 -25.35 10.29
CA GLY A 167 -5.33 -24.60 10.14
C GLY A 167 -4.29 -25.33 9.28
N SER A 168 -4.08 -26.63 9.53
CA SER A 168 -3.15 -27.45 8.74
C SER A 168 -3.61 -27.62 7.28
N ALA A 169 -4.92 -27.76 7.05
CA ALA A 169 -5.50 -27.83 5.71
C ALA A 169 -5.33 -26.51 4.95
N ALA A 170 -5.57 -25.37 5.61
CA ALA A 170 -5.39 -24.04 5.03
C ALA A 170 -3.93 -23.77 4.66
N VAL A 171 -2.97 -24.13 5.52
CA VAL A 171 -1.53 -24.02 5.23
C VAL A 171 -1.14 -24.92 4.06
N SER A 172 -1.61 -26.17 4.03
CA SER A 172 -1.32 -27.10 2.93
C SER A 172 -1.90 -26.61 1.61
N ALA A 173 -3.14 -26.10 1.63
CA ALA A 173 -3.78 -25.48 0.47
C ALA A 173 -2.98 -24.25 -0.01
N ALA A 174 -2.54 -23.37 0.90
CA ALA A 174 -1.72 -22.21 0.54
C ALA A 174 -0.41 -22.63 -0.16
N MET A 175 0.27 -23.66 0.34
CA MET A 175 1.49 -24.18 -0.28
C MET A 175 1.23 -24.76 -1.68
N LEU A 176 0.13 -25.50 -1.85
CA LEU A 176 -0.29 -26.01 -3.16
C LEU A 176 -0.64 -24.88 -4.14
N THR A 177 -1.32 -23.83 -3.68
CA THR A 177 -1.66 -22.66 -4.49
C THR A 177 -0.41 -21.89 -4.91
N ILE A 178 0.55 -21.68 -4.00
CA ILE A 178 1.84 -21.04 -4.31
C ILE A 178 2.63 -21.89 -5.32
N ALA A 179 2.67 -23.22 -5.15
CA ALA A 179 3.31 -24.11 -6.10
C ALA A 179 2.62 -24.08 -7.48
N GLY A 180 1.29 -24.00 -7.51
CA GLY A 180 0.49 -23.84 -8.73
C GLY A 180 0.79 -22.52 -9.45
N TYR A 181 0.83 -21.40 -8.69
CA TYR A 181 1.22 -20.09 -9.20
C TYR A 181 2.64 -20.11 -9.77
N TYR A 182 3.60 -20.68 -9.05
CA TYR A 182 4.98 -20.84 -9.51
C TYR A 182 5.08 -21.65 -10.80
N ARG A 183 4.40 -22.80 -10.86
CA ARG A 183 4.36 -23.63 -12.06
C ARG A 183 3.82 -22.83 -13.23
N LEU A 184 2.72 -22.12 -13.05
CA LEU A 184 2.07 -21.34 -14.10
C LEU A 184 2.97 -20.17 -14.58
N MET A 185 3.66 -19.50 -13.65
CA MET A 185 4.67 -18.47 -13.92
C MET A 185 5.99 -18.99 -14.49
N THR A 186 6.16 -20.32 -14.61
CA THR A 186 7.35 -20.95 -15.22
C THR A 186 7.03 -21.81 -16.46
N LEU A 187 5.73 -22.03 -16.76
CA LEU A 187 5.30 -22.74 -17.96
C LEU A 187 5.90 -22.14 -19.25
N GLY A 188 6.56 -22.99 -20.05
CA GLY A 188 7.15 -22.61 -21.33
C GLY A 188 8.49 -21.87 -21.23
N VAL A 189 9.07 -21.73 -20.03
CA VAL A 189 10.43 -21.21 -19.87
C VAL A 189 11.43 -22.32 -20.19
N GLN A 190 12.23 -22.12 -21.24
CA GLN A 190 13.30 -23.04 -21.62
C GLN A 190 14.58 -22.68 -20.82
N GLY A 191 15.16 -23.66 -20.12
CA GLY A 191 16.43 -23.50 -19.40
C GLY A 191 16.32 -23.54 -17.87
N THR A 192 17.47 -23.37 -17.20
CA THR A 192 17.57 -23.38 -15.74
C THR A 192 17.09 -22.06 -15.15
N ILE A 193 15.99 -22.12 -14.39
CA ILE A 193 15.40 -20.94 -13.71
C ILE A 193 16.31 -20.48 -12.57
N SER A 194 16.63 -19.19 -12.55
CA SER A 194 17.44 -18.54 -11.50
C SER A 194 16.81 -18.68 -10.11
N THR A 195 17.63 -18.95 -9.09
CA THR A 195 17.18 -19.03 -7.68
C THR A 195 16.53 -17.72 -7.22
N GLY A 196 17.04 -16.57 -7.67
CA GLY A 196 16.47 -15.27 -7.34
C GLY A 196 15.04 -15.11 -7.86
N PHE A 197 14.76 -15.61 -9.07
CA PHE A 197 13.41 -15.61 -9.63
C PHE A 197 12.45 -16.50 -8.83
N ARG A 198 12.91 -17.66 -8.37
CA ARG A 198 12.09 -18.57 -7.54
C ARG A 198 11.65 -17.91 -6.24
N ILE A 199 12.59 -17.28 -5.53
CA ILE A 199 12.31 -16.56 -4.29
C ILE A 199 11.35 -15.39 -4.57
N ALA A 200 11.60 -14.59 -5.61
CA ALA A 200 10.73 -13.48 -5.98
C ALA A 200 9.31 -13.95 -6.33
N CYS A 201 9.16 -15.11 -6.98
CA CYS A 201 7.87 -15.69 -7.33
C CYS A 201 7.09 -16.14 -6.09
N VAL A 202 7.74 -16.81 -5.14
CA VAL A 202 7.12 -17.23 -3.86
C VAL A 202 6.70 -16.01 -3.04
N MET A 203 7.58 -15.01 -2.90
CA MET A 203 7.29 -13.78 -2.15
C MET A 203 6.16 -12.98 -2.82
N SER A 204 6.15 -12.91 -4.15
CA SER A 204 5.08 -12.27 -4.92
C SER A 204 3.74 -12.98 -4.68
N ALA A 205 3.69 -14.31 -4.72
CA ALA A 205 2.47 -15.07 -4.43
C ALA A 205 1.96 -14.84 -3.00
N PHE A 206 2.86 -14.82 -2.02
CA PHE A 206 2.52 -14.56 -0.62
C PHE A 206 1.92 -13.16 -0.44
N VAL A 207 2.57 -12.12 -0.98
CA VAL A 207 2.06 -10.75 -0.91
C VAL A 207 0.75 -10.62 -1.69
N GLN A 208 0.62 -11.28 -2.83
CA GLN A 208 -0.61 -11.29 -3.62
C GLN A 208 -1.80 -11.91 -2.86
N ILE A 209 -1.59 -13.00 -2.13
CA ILE A 209 -2.60 -13.60 -1.25
C ILE A 209 -3.05 -12.58 -0.20
N MET A 210 -2.11 -11.87 0.44
CA MET A 210 -2.44 -10.84 1.42
C MET A 210 -3.22 -9.67 0.82
N VAL A 211 -2.83 -9.21 -0.38
CA VAL A 211 -3.55 -8.15 -1.10
C VAL A 211 -4.98 -8.59 -1.40
N ILE A 212 -5.17 -9.78 -2.00
CA ILE A 212 -6.51 -10.31 -2.32
C ILE A 212 -7.34 -10.42 -1.04
N LEU A 213 -6.84 -11.08 0.01
CA LEU A 213 -7.59 -11.22 1.26
C LEU A 213 -8.02 -9.88 1.87
N ASN A 214 -7.13 -8.88 1.90
CA ASN A 214 -7.48 -7.57 2.46
C ASN A 214 -8.55 -6.86 1.62
N VAL A 215 -8.44 -6.91 0.29
CA VAL A 215 -9.43 -6.29 -0.59
C VAL A 215 -10.76 -7.05 -0.51
N THR A 216 -10.74 -8.38 -0.50
CA THR A 216 -11.92 -9.24 -0.31
C THR A 216 -12.65 -8.94 1.00
N ILE A 217 -11.94 -8.76 2.12
CA ILE A 217 -12.56 -8.41 3.42
C ILE A 217 -13.33 -7.09 3.32
N VAL A 218 -12.72 -6.07 2.70
CA VAL A 218 -13.37 -4.77 2.51
C VAL A 218 -14.56 -4.88 1.55
N ALA A 219 -14.40 -5.62 0.45
CA ALA A 219 -15.43 -5.82 -0.55
C ALA A 219 -16.64 -6.55 0.03
N ILE A 220 -16.44 -7.62 0.81
CA ILE A 220 -17.51 -8.35 1.49
C ILE A 220 -18.21 -7.46 2.50
N HIS A 221 -17.48 -6.67 3.29
CA HIS A 221 -18.11 -5.76 4.26
C HIS A 221 -19.07 -4.79 3.58
N ILE A 222 -18.66 -4.18 2.45
CA ILE A 222 -19.52 -3.29 1.67
C ILE A 222 -20.69 -4.06 1.05
N ALA A 223 -20.42 -5.20 0.40
CA ALA A 223 -21.44 -5.98 -0.29
C ALA A 223 -22.49 -6.56 0.66
N SER A 224 -22.10 -6.94 1.89
CA SER A 224 -22.99 -7.50 2.91
C SER A 224 -24.10 -6.54 3.35
N GLN A 225 -23.92 -5.23 3.13
CA GLN A 225 -24.95 -4.22 3.40
C GLN A 225 -26.09 -4.25 2.37
N TYR A 226 -25.83 -4.77 1.17
CA TYR A 226 -26.77 -4.75 0.05
C TYR A 226 -27.27 -6.13 -0.36
N VAL A 227 -26.50 -7.18 -0.07
CA VAL A 227 -26.76 -8.53 -0.57
C VAL A 227 -26.52 -9.57 0.51
N SER A 228 -27.55 -10.38 0.78
CA SER A 228 -27.51 -11.48 1.75
C SER A 228 -27.17 -12.84 1.14
N GLN A 229 -27.20 -12.97 -0.19
CA GLN A 229 -27.01 -14.24 -0.89
C GLN A 229 -25.54 -14.51 -1.22
N LEU A 230 -25.04 -15.67 -0.79
CA LEU A 230 -23.65 -16.12 -1.01
C LEU A 230 -23.24 -16.20 -2.49
N GLY A 231 -24.19 -16.41 -3.40
CA GLY A 231 -23.94 -16.50 -4.84
C GLY A 231 -23.30 -15.24 -5.45
N TRP A 232 -23.49 -14.07 -4.83
CA TRP A 232 -22.87 -12.81 -5.27
C TRP A 232 -21.38 -12.70 -4.94
N LEU A 233 -20.86 -13.59 -4.09
CA LEU A 233 -19.44 -13.62 -3.75
C LEU A 233 -18.58 -13.96 -4.99
N VAL A 234 -19.07 -14.83 -5.87
CA VAL A 234 -18.34 -15.22 -7.09
C VAL A 234 -18.12 -14.04 -8.07
N PRO A 235 -19.17 -13.32 -8.53
CA PRO A 235 -18.97 -12.17 -9.40
C PRO A 235 -18.21 -11.03 -8.69
N LEU A 236 -18.37 -10.86 -7.38
CA LEU A 236 -17.60 -9.88 -6.60
C LEU A 236 -16.09 -10.21 -6.62
N MET A 237 -15.73 -11.47 -6.36
CA MET A 237 -14.34 -11.95 -6.42
C MET A 237 -13.75 -11.80 -7.82
N LEU A 238 -14.49 -12.15 -8.87
CA LEU A 238 -14.02 -11.98 -10.25
C LEU A 238 -13.81 -10.50 -10.61
N GLY A 239 -14.72 -9.63 -10.18
CA GLY A 239 -14.59 -8.18 -10.35
C GLY A 239 -13.39 -7.61 -9.61
N GLU A 240 -13.19 -8.01 -8.35
CA GLU A 240 -12.01 -7.66 -7.55
C GLU A 240 -10.71 -8.07 -8.23
N LEU A 241 -10.61 -9.35 -8.62
CA LEU A 241 -9.43 -9.89 -9.29
C LEU A 241 -9.14 -9.16 -10.60
N ALA A 242 -10.18 -8.83 -11.37
CA ALA A 242 -10.03 -8.04 -12.59
C ALA A 242 -9.47 -6.64 -12.30
N ILE A 243 -9.97 -5.95 -11.25
CA ILE A 243 -9.47 -4.64 -10.85
C ILE A 243 -8.01 -4.72 -10.39
N VAL A 244 -7.68 -5.68 -9.52
CA VAL A 244 -6.29 -5.88 -9.04
C VAL A 244 -5.36 -6.18 -10.21
N TRP A 245 -5.78 -7.04 -11.14
CA TRP A 245 -5.02 -7.35 -12.34
C TRP A 245 -4.78 -6.11 -13.22
N LEU A 246 -5.81 -5.29 -13.43
CA LEU A 246 -5.71 -4.05 -14.20
C LEU A 246 -4.76 -3.04 -13.53
N ILE A 247 -4.91 -2.81 -12.22
CA ILE A 247 -4.02 -1.93 -11.45
C ILE A 247 -2.57 -2.40 -11.60
N GLN A 248 -2.34 -3.71 -11.47
CA GLN A 248 -1.00 -4.24 -11.56
C GLN A 248 -0.45 -4.18 -12.99
N LEU A 249 -1.27 -4.41 -14.02
CA LEU A 249 -0.86 -4.27 -15.41
C LEU A 249 -0.46 -2.83 -15.72
N LEU A 250 -1.26 -1.85 -15.29
CA LEU A 250 -0.95 -0.43 -15.41
C LEU A 250 0.32 -0.07 -14.65
N GLY A 251 0.50 -0.60 -13.44
CA GLY A 251 1.73 -0.41 -12.66
C GLY A 251 2.97 -0.99 -13.33
N ALA A 252 2.86 -2.17 -13.94
CA ALA A 252 3.95 -2.80 -14.69
C ALA A 252 4.36 -1.94 -15.89
N GLN A 253 3.38 -1.46 -16.66
CA GLN A 253 3.61 -0.54 -17.78
C GLN A 253 4.22 0.79 -17.29
N PHE A 254 3.73 1.32 -16.18
CA PHE A 254 4.26 2.54 -15.58
C PHE A 254 5.74 2.37 -15.21
N VAL A 255 6.14 1.26 -14.58
CA VAL A 255 7.54 0.98 -14.25
C VAL A 255 8.41 0.90 -15.52
N VAL A 256 7.93 0.25 -16.59
CA VAL A 256 8.64 0.23 -17.88
C VAL A 256 8.82 1.65 -18.42
N LYS A 257 7.76 2.46 -18.39
CA LYS A 257 7.78 3.85 -18.87
C LYS A 257 8.72 4.73 -18.04
N VAL A 258 8.70 4.60 -16.71
CA VAL A 258 9.57 5.35 -15.79
C VAL A 258 11.03 5.02 -16.04
N ARG A 259 11.39 3.74 -16.22
CA ARG A 259 12.78 3.33 -16.48
C ARG A 259 13.37 3.91 -17.76
N GLY A 260 12.54 4.14 -18.78
CA GLY A 260 12.96 4.73 -20.06
C GLY A 260 12.78 6.25 -20.14
N HIS A 261 12.27 6.91 -19.09
CA HIS A 261 11.98 8.33 -19.13
C HIS A 261 13.22 9.18 -18.80
N GLN A 262 13.32 10.37 -19.42
CA GLN A 262 14.44 11.30 -19.18
C GLN A 262 14.49 11.80 -17.73
N ASN A 263 13.33 11.90 -17.05
CA ASN A 263 13.20 12.32 -15.66
C ASN A 263 12.28 11.35 -14.89
N PRO A 264 12.79 10.19 -14.43
CA PRO A 264 11.97 9.15 -13.80
C PRO A 264 11.34 9.61 -12.48
N LEU A 265 12.05 10.43 -11.70
CA LEU A 265 11.56 10.94 -10.43
C LEU A 265 10.37 11.90 -10.62
N ALA A 266 10.42 12.72 -11.68
CA ALA A 266 9.35 13.65 -12.01
C ALA A 266 8.06 12.90 -12.35
N LEU A 267 8.16 11.89 -13.21
CA LEU A 267 7.03 11.04 -13.59
C LEU A 267 6.46 10.27 -12.39
N LEU A 268 7.33 9.79 -11.50
CA LEU A 268 6.93 9.15 -10.24
C LEU A 268 6.19 10.12 -9.32
N ALA A 269 6.71 11.33 -9.10
CA ALA A 269 6.08 12.33 -8.26
C ALA A 269 4.69 12.71 -8.79
N ILE A 270 4.56 12.95 -10.10
CA ILE A 270 3.26 13.23 -10.74
C ILE A 270 2.29 12.06 -10.54
N ALA A 271 2.74 10.82 -10.75
CA ALA A 271 1.89 9.65 -10.58
C ALA A 271 1.39 9.50 -9.14
N VAL A 272 2.27 9.71 -8.14
CA VAL A 272 1.88 9.70 -6.73
C VAL A 272 0.85 10.79 -6.45
N THR A 273 1.06 12.03 -6.92
CA THR A 273 0.08 13.11 -6.77
C THR A 273 -1.26 12.77 -7.40
N VAL A 274 -1.28 12.21 -8.62
CA VAL A 274 -2.50 11.79 -9.31
C VAL A 274 -3.24 10.70 -8.52
N VAL A 275 -2.52 9.71 -7.98
CA VAL A 275 -3.15 8.65 -7.16
C VAL A 275 -3.72 9.22 -5.86
N VAL A 276 -2.99 10.12 -5.19
CA VAL A 276 -3.45 10.79 -3.97
C VAL A 276 -4.71 11.62 -4.26
N ILE A 277 -4.75 12.36 -5.36
CA ILE A 277 -5.95 13.09 -5.79
C ILE A 277 -7.10 12.12 -6.09
N GLY A 278 -6.85 11.09 -6.89
CA GLY A 278 -7.85 10.13 -7.35
C GLY A 278 -8.53 9.38 -6.19
N LEU A 279 -7.76 8.95 -5.20
CA LEU A 279 -8.29 8.31 -3.99
C LEU A 279 -9.15 9.28 -3.15
N GLY A 280 -8.83 10.57 -3.19
CA GLY A 280 -9.61 11.62 -2.55
C GLY A 280 -10.92 11.93 -3.21
N LEU A 281 -11.10 11.60 -4.49
CA LEU A 281 -12.37 11.85 -5.18
C LEU A 281 -13.50 10.95 -4.67
N HIS A 282 -13.18 9.82 -4.03
CA HIS A 282 -14.17 8.95 -3.42
C HIS A 282 -14.39 9.33 -1.93
N PRO A 283 -15.56 9.88 -1.55
CA PRO A 283 -15.77 10.46 -0.22
C PRO A 283 -15.48 9.50 0.94
N GLN A 284 -15.85 8.22 0.80
CA GLN A 284 -15.62 7.24 1.86
C GLN A 284 -14.13 6.90 2.04
N SER A 285 -13.37 6.84 0.94
CA SER A 285 -11.93 6.60 0.99
C SER A 285 -11.20 7.79 1.58
N GLY A 286 -11.52 9.00 1.14
CA GLY A 286 -10.90 10.21 1.64
C GLY A 286 -11.25 10.49 3.10
N ALA A 287 -12.49 10.22 3.54
CA ALA A 287 -12.87 10.31 4.95
C ALA A 287 -12.08 9.33 5.83
N LYS A 288 -11.94 8.06 5.43
CA LYS A 288 -11.18 7.06 6.21
C LYS A 288 -9.69 7.38 6.28
N LEU A 289 -9.08 7.73 5.15
CA LEU A 289 -7.65 8.06 5.07
C LEU A 289 -7.35 9.40 5.78
N GLY A 290 -8.20 10.41 5.58
CA GLY A 290 -8.12 11.72 6.22
C GLY A 290 -8.30 11.59 7.73
N GLY A 291 -9.28 10.81 8.16
CA GLY A 291 -9.50 10.49 9.56
C GLY A 291 -8.34 9.77 10.21
N PHE A 292 -7.73 8.79 9.53
CA PHE A 292 -6.52 8.15 10.02
C PHE A 292 -5.38 9.16 10.19
N ALA A 293 -5.10 9.97 9.16
CA ALA A 293 -4.02 10.96 9.22
C ALA A 293 -4.23 12.01 10.31
N PHE A 294 -5.47 12.48 10.48
CA PHE A 294 -5.84 13.49 11.47
C PHE A 294 -5.86 12.94 12.90
N GLN A 295 -6.39 11.73 13.11
CA GLN A 295 -6.38 11.09 14.43
C GLN A 295 -4.97 10.69 14.85
N PHE A 296 -4.12 10.26 13.91
CA PHE A 296 -2.74 9.93 14.19
C PHE A 296 -1.99 11.15 14.73
N SER A 297 -2.19 12.33 14.14
CA SER A 297 -1.58 13.57 14.62
C SER A 297 -2.20 14.09 15.92
N ALA A 298 -3.52 13.97 16.10
CA ALA A 298 -4.22 14.50 17.28
C ALA A 298 -4.06 13.65 18.55
N SER A 299 -4.02 12.31 18.43
CA SER A 299 -4.03 11.39 19.58
C SER A 299 -2.69 10.69 19.83
N GLY A 300 -1.68 10.95 18.99
CA GLY A 300 -0.44 10.16 18.98
C GLY A 300 -0.70 8.68 18.66
N ALA A 301 -1.63 8.40 17.76
CA ALA A 301 -2.04 7.06 17.32
C ALA A 301 -2.71 6.17 18.40
N ARG A 302 -3.29 6.77 19.45
CA ARG A 302 -3.98 6.01 20.51
C ARG A 302 -5.43 5.71 20.11
N ASN A 303 -5.74 4.43 19.86
CA ASN A 303 -7.10 3.97 19.59
C ASN A 303 -8.04 4.08 20.80
N CYS A 304 -7.47 4.12 22.00
CA CYS A 304 -8.18 4.28 23.25
C CYS A 304 -7.39 5.11 24.26
N THR A 305 -8.12 5.99 24.94
CA THR A 305 -7.59 6.92 25.93
C THR A 305 -8.50 6.97 27.16
N ILE A 306 -7.91 7.15 28.33
CA ILE A 306 -8.61 7.48 29.57
C ILE A 306 -8.17 8.89 29.94
N MET A 307 -9.13 9.77 30.17
CA MET A 307 -8.88 11.14 30.60
C MET A 307 -9.09 11.23 32.10
N SER A 308 -8.17 11.89 32.81
CA SER A 308 -8.37 12.23 34.22
C SER A 308 -8.88 13.66 34.32
N PHE A 309 -9.97 13.84 35.07
CA PHE A 309 -10.65 15.12 35.22
C PHE A 309 -10.11 15.90 36.42
N SER A 310 -10.11 17.22 36.28
CA SER A 310 -9.89 18.14 37.39
C SER A 310 -11.10 18.14 38.32
N PRO A 311 -10.95 18.30 39.65
CA PRO A 311 -12.07 18.40 40.58
C PRO A 311 -13.11 19.48 40.24
N GLN A 312 -12.74 20.46 39.39
CA GLN A 312 -13.58 21.57 38.97
C GLN A 312 -14.33 21.30 37.65
N SER A 313 -14.18 20.13 37.04
CA SER A 313 -14.85 19.81 35.76
C SER A 313 -16.37 19.65 35.96
N GLN A 314 -17.18 20.43 35.24
CA GLN A 314 -18.64 20.30 35.22
C GLN A 314 -19.11 19.80 33.85
N GLY A 315 -20.24 19.08 33.80
CA GLY A 315 -20.87 18.66 32.54
C GLY A 315 -20.25 17.46 31.83
N LEU A 316 -19.33 16.72 32.48
CA LEU A 316 -18.65 15.53 31.92
C LEU A 316 -19.22 14.20 32.43
N GLU A 317 -20.39 14.23 33.07
CA GLU A 317 -21.04 13.06 33.69
C GLU A 317 -21.32 11.93 32.70
N ALA A 318 -21.61 12.28 31.44
CA ALA A 318 -21.91 11.32 30.39
C ALA A 318 -20.69 10.49 29.92
N ILE A 319 -19.47 10.94 30.22
CA ILE A 319 -18.21 10.21 29.93
C ILE A 319 -17.46 9.78 31.19
N ALA A 320 -17.92 10.19 32.37
CA ALA A 320 -17.33 9.79 33.64
C ALA A 320 -17.48 8.28 33.89
N ASP A 321 -16.43 7.67 34.43
CA ASP A 321 -16.43 6.29 34.87
C ASP A 321 -17.15 6.21 36.24
N PRO A 322 -18.31 5.53 36.34
CA PRO A 322 -19.03 5.42 37.61
C PRO A 322 -18.24 4.62 38.64
N ASP A 323 -17.35 3.72 38.19
CA ASP A 323 -16.56 2.86 39.06
C ASP A 323 -15.25 3.52 39.52
N ARG A 324 -14.81 4.59 38.84
CA ARG A 324 -13.57 5.32 39.11
C ARG A 324 -13.78 6.84 39.04
N PRO A 325 -14.20 7.48 40.15
CA PRO A 325 -14.45 8.91 40.18
C PRO A 325 -13.19 9.70 39.79
N GLY A 326 -13.37 10.73 38.96
CA GLY A 326 -12.26 11.54 38.42
C GLY A 326 -11.61 10.98 37.15
N PHE A 327 -12.05 9.83 36.65
CA PHE A 327 -11.60 9.28 35.37
C PHE A 327 -12.75 9.18 34.37
N SER A 328 -12.42 9.24 33.09
CA SER A 328 -13.36 8.92 32.02
C SER A 328 -13.48 7.41 31.83
N ARG A 329 -14.61 6.98 31.28
CA ARG A 329 -14.71 5.69 30.58
C ARG A 329 -13.69 5.64 29.44
N PRO A 330 -13.40 4.47 28.86
CA PRO A 330 -12.55 4.40 27.69
C PRO A 330 -13.08 5.26 26.53
N LEU A 331 -12.29 6.22 26.07
CA LEU A 331 -12.64 7.18 25.02
C LEU A 331 -11.74 7.04 23.80
N ARG A 332 -12.27 7.39 22.63
CA ARG A 332 -11.53 7.64 21.40
C ARG A 332 -11.51 9.14 21.13
N VAL A 333 -10.32 9.72 21.01
CA VAL A 333 -10.14 11.10 20.57
C VAL A 333 -10.35 11.15 19.06
N VAL A 334 -11.35 11.93 18.64
CA VAL A 334 -11.71 12.13 17.23
C VAL A 334 -10.98 13.35 16.67
N ALA A 335 -10.81 14.39 17.49
CA ALA A 335 -10.09 15.61 17.16
C ALA A 335 -9.57 16.33 18.41
N GLU A 336 -8.53 17.15 18.25
CA GLU A 336 -8.18 18.23 19.18
C GLU A 336 -8.20 19.53 18.37
N ALA A 337 -9.01 20.50 18.79
CA ALA A 337 -9.01 21.83 18.22
C ALA A 337 -9.39 22.87 19.29
N ASP A 338 -8.78 24.05 19.22
CA ASP A 338 -9.11 25.20 20.07
C ASP A 338 -9.15 24.85 21.57
N ALA A 339 -8.12 24.11 22.03
CA ALA A 339 -8.00 23.61 23.41
C ALA A 339 -9.16 22.75 23.90
N THR A 340 -9.90 22.12 23.00
CA THR A 340 -11.00 21.19 23.30
C THR A 340 -10.73 19.85 22.63
N TYR A 341 -10.88 18.77 23.40
CA TYR A 341 -10.88 17.41 22.87
C TYR A 341 -12.29 17.02 22.46
N PHE A 342 -12.41 16.52 21.23
CA PHE A 342 -13.63 15.94 20.69
C PHE A 342 -13.53 14.43 20.87
N VAL A 343 -14.31 13.88 21.79
CA VAL A 343 -14.19 12.48 22.22
C VAL A 343 -15.47 11.70 21.99
N ARG A 344 -15.32 10.39 21.82
CA ARG A 344 -16.43 9.42 21.78
C ARG A 344 -16.13 8.27 22.71
N LEU A 345 -17.19 7.61 23.21
CA LEU A 345 -17.03 6.35 23.94
C LEU A 345 -16.42 5.28 23.02
N TRP A 346 -15.39 4.60 23.51
CA TRP A 346 -14.74 3.52 22.77
C TRP A 346 -15.69 2.35 22.56
N LYS A 347 -15.63 1.70 21.39
CA LYS A 347 -16.45 0.54 21.01
C LYS A 347 -17.97 0.76 21.08
N THR A 348 -18.44 2.00 20.97
CA THR A 348 -19.87 2.31 20.88
C THR A 348 -20.21 2.74 19.46
N GLU A 349 -21.37 2.31 18.92
CA GLU A 349 -21.86 2.73 17.59
C GLU A 349 -22.37 4.17 17.56
N SER A 350 -22.53 4.79 18.73
CA SER A 350 -22.94 6.19 18.85
C SER A 350 -21.89 7.12 18.25
N LYS A 351 -22.31 7.92 17.25
CA LYS A 351 -21.52 9.01 16.68
C LYS A 351 -21.57 10.29 17.54
N ALA A 352 -22.21 10.26 18.72
CA ALA A 352 -22.30 11.42 19.61
C ALA A 352 -20.90 11.87 20.08
N VAL A 353 -20.52 13.09 19.72
CA VAL A 353 -19.24 13.70 20.10
C VAL A 353 -19.45 14.48 21.38
N GLN A 354 -18.58 14.27 22.36
CA GLN A 354 -18.51 15.10 23.57
C GLN A 354 -17.31 16.03 23.50
N PHE A 355 -17.49 17.21 24.09
CA PHE A 355 -16.51 18.27 24.10
C PHE A 355 -15.87 18.32 25.49
N VAL A 356 -14.57 18.10 25.55
CA VAL A 356 -13.82 18.09 26.80
C VAL A 356 -12.78 19.20 26.75
N PRO A 357 -13.00 20.33 27.45
CA PRO A 357 -12.02 21.40 27.51
C PRO A 357 -10.71 20.89 28.10
N ARG A 358 -9.57 21.22 27.50
CA ARG A 358 -8.24 20.81 27.99
C ARG A 358 -7.96 21.31 29.41
N SER A 359 -8.55 22.44 29.80
CA SER A 359 -8.49 22.98 31.17
C SER A 359 -9.20 22.10 32.21
N SER A 360 -10.14 21.26 31.78
CA SER A 360 -10.85 20.32 32.66
C SER A 360 -10.06 19.02 32.89
N LEU A 361 -8.92 18.84 32.24
CA LEU A 361 -8.11 17.62 32.30
C LEU A 361 -6.87 17.80 33.17
N THR A 362 -6.57 16.79 33.98
CA THR A 362 -5.32 16.66 34.74
C THR A 362 -4.31 15.75 34.04
N GLY A 363 -4.76 14.91 33.11
CA GLY A 363 -3.93 13.93 32.42
C GLY A 363 -4.68 13.11 31.37
N ILE A 364 -3.92 12.49 30.46
CA ILE A 364 -4.43 11.59 29.41
C ILE A 364 -3.55 10.35 29.38
N ASP A 365 -4.14 9.20 29.72
CA ASP A 365 -3.46 7.91 29.75
C ASP A 365 -4.01 6.94 28.69
N ALA A 366 -3.25 5.90 28.38
CA ALA A 366 -3.71 4.80 27.56
C ALA A 366 -4.69 3.92 28.34
N CYS A 367 -5.62 3.28 27.63
CA CYS A 367 -6.50 2.30 28.25
C CYS A 367 -5.68 1.10 28.75
N PRO A 368 -5.98 0.55 29.95
CA PRO A 368 -5.27 -0.61 30.46
C PRO A 368 -5.43 -1.76 29.46
N VAL A 369 -4.31 -2.37 29.07
CA VAL A 369 -4.33 -3.58 28.25
C VAL A 369 -4.98 -4.67 29.10
N ASP A 370 -6.06 -5.28 28.61
CA ASP A 370 -6.76 -6.37 29.30
C ASP A 370 -5.78 -7.52 29.62
N LYS A 371 -5.25 -7.55 30.85
CA LYS A 371 -4.37 -8.62 31.34
C LYS A 371 -5.06 -9.99 31.43
N LYS A 372 -6.39 -10.06 31.25
CA LYS A 372 -7.14 -11.32 31.24
C LYS A 372 -6.89 -12.19 30.00
N ALA A 373 -6.25 -11.65 28.95
CA ALA A 373 -5.79 -12.45 27.81
C ALA A 373 -4.42 -13.10 28.06
N SER A 374 -3.60 -12.57 28.97
CA SER A 374 -2.24 -13.09 29.26
C SER A 374 -2.20 -14.20 30.31
N ASP A 375 -3.23 -14.37 31.15
CA ASP A 375 -3.28 -15.48 32.11
C ASP A 375 -3.79 -16.79 31.49
N LYS A 376 -4.59 -16.73 30.42
CA LYS A 376 -5.02 -17.95 29.69
C LYS A 376 -3.93 -18.57 28.81
N THR A 377 -2.83 -17.87 28.57
CA THR A 377 -1.68 -18.42 27.80
C THR A 377 -0.58 -18.97 28.70
N ARG A 378 -0.76 -18.95 30.02
CA ARG A 378 0.17 -19.58 30.97
C ARG A 378 -0.34 -20.92 31.52
N ASP A 379 -1.63 -21.19 31.37
CA ASP A 379 -2.30 -22.44 31.77
C ASP A 379 -2.93 -23.18 30.57
N SER A 380 -2.34 -23.11 29.37
CA SER A 380 -2.74 -23.92 28.20
C SER A 380 -1.55 -24.47 27.45
#